data_AF-A0AA88VRN5-F1
#
_entry.id   AF-A0AA88VRN5-F1
#
_cell.length_a   1.000
_cell.length_b   1.000
_cell.length_c   1.000
_cell.angle_alpha   90.00
_cell.angle_beta   90.00
_cell.angle_gamma   90.00
#
_symmetry.space_group_name_H-M   'P 1'
#
loop_
_entity.id
_entity.type
_entity.pdbx_description
1 polymer ?
#
loop_
_entity_poly.entity_id
_entity_poly.type
_entity_poly.pdbx_seq_one_letter_code
_entity_poly.pdbx_strand_id
1 'polypeptide(L)'
;MEEDDDHVPISGRMKNAATSDNIASSAKQKFLEVVSSKIKETNKNSKKVLKKSKYFKPSKVHPGSGEEQKWTTLVHSGVIFPAPYKPHGVKMLYKDQPIDLTPEQEEVNLTLSFLFELKSLVFSLLLSLMLDTEYISKPKFKENFMGDWRKILGKNHIIQNLEDCNFTPIYEWHQREKEKKKQMSTEDKAAIKEEKMKAEDKYMWAVVDRKKEKVGNFRVEPPGLFRGRGEHPKMGKLKKRICPSDITINIGKDSPVPECPIPGERWKEIRHDSTVTWLAFWNDPINSKEFKFVFLAASSSLKGQSDMKKYDKARELKGFIEGIREAYTRDFVSEDISKRQIAVATYLIDKLAFRAGNEKDDDEADTVGCCTLKVENVELKPPNILKVCWFFRVARWFIILLGHNSLFNLSGKRGTGDLFDKLDTNKLNVHLKELMPGLTAKVFRTSNASITLDEMVRSQNFSG
;
A
#
# COMPACT_ATOMS: atom_id res chain seq x y z
N MET A 1 18.53 -10.50 9.62
CA MET A 1 18.29 -11.92 9.92
C MET A 1 17.86 -11.95 11.37
N GLU A 2 16.55 -11.84 11.55
CA GLU A 2 15.83 -12.43 12.67
C GLU A 2 14.80 -13.30 11.96
N GLU A 3 14.87 -14.59 12.23
CA GLU A 3 13.94 -15.61 11.77
C GLU A 3 12.72 -15.53 12.68
N ASP A 4 11.56 -15.21 12.11
CA ASP A 4 10.28 -15.30 12.81
C ASP A 4 9.92 -16.78 12.95
N ASP A 5 9.79 -17.21 14.20
CA ASP A 5 9.48 -18.57 14.64
C ASP A 5 7.96 -18.85 14.47
N ASP A 6 7.47 -18.78 13.23
CA ASP A 6 6.07 -18.99 12.83
C ASP A 6 5.80 -20.45 12.39
N HIS A 7 6.50 -21.41 12.97
CA HIS A 7 6.28 -22.83 12.73
C HIS A 7 5.99 -23.62 14.00
N VAL A 8 4.78 -23.42 14.54
CA VAL A 8 4.13 -24.42 15.39
C VAL A 8 2.74 -24.79 14.81
N PRO A 9 2.51 -26.06 14.43
CA PRO A 9 1.23 -26.50 13.86
C PRO A 9 0.05 -26.47 14.84
N ILE A 10 -1.14 -26.22 14.29
CA ILE A 10 -2.43 -26.00 14.98
C ILE A 10 -2.86 -27.17 15.90
N SER A 11 -2.32 -28.37 15.70
CA SER A 11 -2.62 -29.56 16.52
C SER A 11 -2.15 -29.45 17.98
N GLY A 12 -1.22 -28.54 18.29
CA GLY A 12 -0.73 -28.32 19.65
C GLY A 12 -1.65 -27.48 20.55
N ARG A 13 -2.70 -26.84 20.00
CA ARG A 13 -3.51 -25.85 20.73
C ARG A 13 -4.81 -26.40 21.35
N MET A 14 -5.16 -27.66 21.10
CA MET A 14 -6.49 -28.21 21.44
C MET A 14 -6.53 -29.13 22.68
N LYS A 15 -5.46 -29.26 23.48
CA LYS A 15 -5.48 -30.18 24.65
C LYS A 15 -5.94 -29.59 25.99
N ASN A 16 -6.28 -28.30 26.08
CA ASN A 16 -6.74 -27.69 27.34
C ASN A 16 -8.08 -26.98 27.16
N ALA A 17 -9.16 -27.73 26.97
CA ALA A 17 -10.52 -27.31 27.31
C ALA A 17 -11.44 -28.54 27.30
N ALA A 18 -11.54 -29.22 28.44
CA ALA A 18 -12.57 -30.21 28.69
C ALA A 18 -13.62 -29.63 29.65
N THR A 19 -14.86 -30.05 29.42
CA THR A 19 -16.05 -30.11 30.31
C THR A 19 -16.80 -28.81 30.65
N SER A 20 -17.96 -28.62 30.00
CA SER A 20 -19.28 -28.70 30.66
C SER A 20 -20.47 -28.52 29.67
N ASP A 21 -21.26 -29.59 29.57
CA ASP A 21 -22.72 -29.72 29.46
C ASP A 21 -23.59 -29.03 28.38
N ASN A 22 -24.02 -29.87 27.44
CA ASN A 22 -25.38 -30.14 26.93
C ASN A 22 -26.53 -29.21 27.35
N ILE A 23 -27.25 -28.62 26.36
CA ILE A 23 -28.72 -28.76 26.17
C ILE A 23 -29.04 -28.68 24.66
N ALA A 24 -29.80 -29.66 24.17
CA ALA A 24 -30.39 -29.71 22.83
C ALA A 24 -31.86 -29.28 22.84
N SER A 25 -32.33 -28.61 21.77
CA SER A 25 -33.71 -28.78 21.29
C SER A 25 -33.90 -28.27 19.85
N SER A 26 -34.42 -29.17 19.02
CA SER A 26 -34.88 -29.03 17.64
C SER A 26 -36.23 -28.30 17.51
N ALA A 27 -36.46 -27.56 16.41
CA ALA A 27 -37.78 -27.47 15.76
C ALA A 27 -37.68 -26.96 14.31
N LYS A 28 -38.48 -27.59 13.43
CA LYS A 28 -38.56 -27.46 11.97
C LYS A 28 -39.63 -26.43 11.51
N GLN A 29 -39.45 -25.96 10.27
CA GLN A 29 -40.45 -25.65 9.23
C GLN A 29 -41.38 -24.41 9.38
N LYS A 30 -41.36 -23.51 8.38
CA LYS A 30 -42.32 -23.51 7.24
C LYS A 30 -42.06 -22.37 6.23
N PHE A 31 -42.17 -22.74 4.96
CA PHE A 31 -42.34 -21.90 3.77
C PHE A 31 -43.60 -21.04 3.85
N LEU A 32 -43.56 -19.84 3.26
CA LEU A 32 -44.70 -19.22 2.57
C LEU A 32 -44.18 -18.33 1.42
N GLU A 33 -44.75 -18.57 0.25
CA GLU A 33 -44.50 -17.98 -1.07
C GLU A 33 -45.72 -17.12 -1.43
N VAL A 34 -45.54 -15.84 -1.82
CA VAL A 34 -46.57 -15.07 -2.57
C VAL A 34 -45.93 -14.04 -3.52
N VAL A 35 -45.90 -14.41 -4.81
CA VAL A 35 -46.49 -13.74 -5.99
C VAL A 35 -46.37 -12.20 -6.19
N SER A 36 -45.60 -11.88 -7.24
CA SER A 36 -45.72 -10.87 -8.33
C SER A 36 -46.65 -9.64 -8.26
N SER A 37 -46.15 -8.52 -8.79
CA SER A 37 -46.86 -7.70 -9.80
C SER A 37 -45.92 -6.77 -10.59
N LYS A 38 -45.96 -6.89 -11.93
CA LYS A 38 -45.35 -6.01 -12.96
C LYS A 38 -46.26 -4.82 -13.29
N ILE A 39 -45.69 -3.63 -13.50
CA ILE A 39 -46.24 -2.52 -14.35
C ILE A 39 -45.05 -1.78 -14.98
N LYS A 40 -44.71 -2.07 -16.26
CA LYS A 40 -44.98 -1.34 -17.52
C LYS A 40 -44.22 -0.01 -17.73
N GLU A 41 -43.43 -0.04 -18.81
CA GLU A 41 -42.74 1.05 -19.49
C GLU A 41 -43.69 2.12 -20.06
N THR A 42 -43.19 3.35 -20.22
CA THR A 42 -43.41 4.14 -21.44
C THR A 42 -42.22 5.04 -21.74
N ASN A 43 -41.85 5.05 -23.01
CA ASN A 43 -40.72 5.67 -23.68
C ASN A 43 -41.18 6.98 -24.36
N LYS A 44 -40.36 8.05 -24.41
CA LYS A 44 -39.92 8.75 -25.65
C LYS A 44 -39.30 10.15 -25.45
N ASN A 45 -38.10 10.28 -26.03
CA ASN A 45 -37.59 11.31 -26.94
C ASN A 45 -37.05 12.68 -26.46
N SER A 46 -35.72 12.70 -26.31
CA SER A 46 -34.73 13.38 -27.17
C SER A 46 -34.91 14.85 -27.62
N LYS A 47 -33.90 15.68 -27.29
CA LYS A 47 -33.31 16.68 -28.21
C LYS A 47 -31.83 16.94 -27.88
N LYS A 48 -31.01 16.91 -28.94
CA LYS A 48 -29.56 17.14 -29.00
C LYS A 48 -29.18 18.61 -28.75
N VAL A 49 -28.10 18.86 -28.02
CA VAL A 49 -27.18 19.99 -28.26
C VAL A 49 -25.73 19.52 -28.12
N LEU A 50 -24.90 19.97 -29.06
CA LEU A 50 -23.56 19.51 -29.41
C LEU A 50 -22.47 20.29 -28.64
N LYS A 51 -21.40 19.57 -28.26
CA LYS A 51 -19.99 20.01 -28.07
C LYS A 51 -19.69 21.14 -27.07
N LYS A 52 -18.94 20.77 -26.01
CA LYS A 52 -17.49 21.05 -25.94
C LYS A 52 -16.83 20.18 -24.87
N SER A 53 -15.85 19.41 -25.34
CA SER A 53 -14.84 18.71 -24.56
C SER A 53 -14.27 19.61 -23.46
N LYS A 54 -14.41 19.18 -22.21
CA LYS A 54 -13.60 19.65 -21.08
C LYS A 54 -12.93 18.43 -20.49
N TYR A 55 -11.62 18.37 -20.69
CA TYR A 55 -10.66 17.60 -19.91
C TYR A 55 -11.09 17.57 -18.44
N PHE A 56 -11.42 16.38 -17.95
CA PHE A 56 -11.74 16.18 -16.54
C PHE A 56 -10.45 16.32 -15.73
N LYS A 57 -10.46 17.31 -14.82
CA LYS A 57 -9.45 17.48 -13.79
C LYS A 57 -9.39 16.20 -12.93
N PRO A 58 -8.20 15.74 -12.51
CA PRO A 58 -8.11 14.68 -11.52
C PRO A 58 -8.81 15.14 -10.24
N SER A 59 -9.67 14.27 -9.73
CA SER A 59 -10.52 14.54 -8.58
C SER A 59 -9.65 14.80 -7.33
N LYS A 60 -9.61 16.05 -6.87
CA LYS A 60 -9.09 16.44 -5.54
C LYS A 60 -10.12 16.01 -4.49
N VAL A 61 -10.09 14.74 -4.09
CA VAL A 61 -11.02 14.21 -3.08
C VAL A 61 -10.28 14.16 -1.74
N HIS A 62 -10.66 15.02 -0.79
CA HIS A 62 -10.36 14.82 0.63
C HIS A 62 -10.80 13.41 1.06
N PRO A 63 -10.13 12.72 2.01
CA PRO A 63 -10.53 11.38 2.43
C PRO A 63 -12.02 11.35 2.75
N GLY A 64 -12.78 10.66 1.89
CA GLY A 64 -14.22 10.81 1.75
C GLY A 64 -14.98 10.18 2.92
N SER A 65 -16.14 10.79 3.20
CA SER A 65 -17.22 10.17 3.96
C SER A 65 -17.60 8.84 3.30
N GLY A 66 -17.61 7.74 4.05
CA GLY A 66 -18.32 6.53 3.65
C GLY A 66 -19.83 6.74 3.67
N GLU A 67 -20.57 5.87 2.99
CA GLU A 67 -22.06 5.91 2.96
C GLU A 67 -22.69 5.22 4.19
N GLU A 68 -21.93 4.37 4.90
CA GLU A 68 -22.41 3.56 6.01
C GLU A 68 -21.61 3.83 7.29
N GLN A 69 -22.30 4.01 8.41
CA GLN A 69 -21.70 4.16 9.72
C GLN A 69 -20.91 2.89 10.11
N LYS A 70 -19.64 3.07 10.49
CA LYS A 70 -18.71 1.98 10.82
C LYS A 70 -18.54 1.74 12.32
N TRP A 71 -18.84 2.74 13.14
CA TRP A 71 -18.76 2.67 14.60
C TRP A 71 -19.70 3.71 15.22
N THR A 72 -20.08 3.51 16.48
CA THR A 72 -20.88 4.46 17.26
C THR A 72 -20.02 5.22 18.26
N THR A 73 -19.08 4.52 18.90
CA THR A 73 -18.12 5.10 19.86
C THR A 73 -16.70 4.72 19.47
N LEU A 74 -15.78 5.68 19.56
CA LEU A 74 -14.37 5.50 19.23
C LEU A 74 -13.50 6.29 20.20
N VAL A 75 -12.69 5.59 21.00
CA VAL A 75 -11.72 6.18 21.92
C VAL A 75 -10.34 5.61 21.61
N HIS A 76 -9.32 6.45 21.51
CA HIS A 76 -7.93 6.02 21.35
C HIS A 76 -6.99 7.09 21.88
N SER A 77 -5.70 6.78 22.05
CA SER A 77 -4.71 7.70 22.64
C SER A 77 -3.92 8.51 21.60
N GLY A 78 -4.43 8.66 20.37
CA GLY A 78 -3.70 9.33 19.29
C GLY A 78 -2.56 8.47 18.71
N VAL A 79 -1.41 9.08 18.49
CA VAL A 79 -0.21 8.48 17.87
C VAL A 79 1.04 8.79 18.70
N ILE A 80 2.09 7.99 18.53
CA ILE A 80 3.40 8.25 19.12
C ILE A 80 4.37 8.81 18.08
N PHE A 81 5.03 9.91 18.42
CA PHE A 81 6.05 10.54 17.58
C PHE A 81 7.42 9.88 17.78
N PRO A 82 8.27 9.89 16.74
CA PRO A 82 9.66 9.50 16.91
C PRO A 82 10.34 10.47 17.88
N ALA A 83 11.29 9.96 18.67
CA ALA A 83 12.05 10.79 19.60
C ALA A 83 12.66 12.02 18.88
N PRO A 84 12.75 13.17 19.57
CA PRO A 84 13.50 14.32 19.06
C PRO A 84 14.93 13.93 18.73
N TYR A 85 15.47 14.55 17.70
CA TYR A 85 16.87 14.38 17.36
C TYR A 85 17.76 14.86 18.50
N LYS A 86 18.78 14.07 18.85
CA LYS A 86 19.81 14.42 19.83
C LYS A 86 21.11 14.69 19.08
N PRO A 87 21.54 15.96 18.99
CA PRO A 87 22.84 16.32 18.43
C PRO A 87 23.96 15.52 19.09
N HIS A 88 24.89 15.02 18.27
CA HIS A 88 26.05 14.28 18.75
C HIS A 88 27.34 15.10 18.68
N GLY A 89 27.34 16.24 17.97
CA GLY A 89 28.45 17.19 17.93
C GLY A 89 29.67 16.68 17.16
N VAL A 90 29.51 15.62 16.37
CA VAL A 90 30.58 15.06 15.54
C VAL A 90 30.58 15.77 14.19
N LYS A 91 31.68 16.47 13.91
CA LYS A 91 31.82 17.30 12.71
C LYS A 91 32.03 16.44 11.47
N MET A 92 31.31 16.76 10.38
CA MET A 92 31.67 16.26 9.05
C MET A 92 32.84 17.06 8.49
N LEU A 93 33.54 16.46 7.51
CA LEU A 93 34.60 17.15 6.78
C LEU A 93 34.06 17.59 5.42
N TYR A 94 34.41 18.79 4.98
CA TYR A 94 34.13 19.29 3.64
C TYR A 94 35.41 19.88 3.07
N LYS A 95 35.87 19.36 1.92
CA LYS A 95 37.23 19.67 1.40
C LYS A 95 38.31 19.52 2.49
N ASP A 96 38.19 18.42 3.23
CA ASP A 96 39.06 18.05 4.37
C ASP A 96 39.08 19.04 5.55
N GLN A 97 38.16 20.00 5.59
CA GLN A 97 37.99 20.93 6.72
C GLN A 97 36.77 20.57 7.56
N PRO A 98 36.87 20.53 8.90
CA PRO A 98 35.72 20.27 9.76
C PRO A 98 34.71 21.41 9.71
N ILE A 99 33.44 21.07 9.52
CA ILE A 99 32.33 22.03 9.48
C ILE A 99 31.40 21.80 10.66
N ASP A 100 30.98 22.92 11.27
CA ASP A 100 29.90 22.95 12.25
C ASP A 100 28.55 23.04 11.55
N LEU A 101 27.64 22.16 11.96
CA LEU A 101 26.26 22.10 11.46
C LEU A 101 25.30 22.38 12.62
N THR A 102 24.21 23.06 12.30
CA THR A 102 23.10 23.23 13.25
C THR A 102 22.43 21.88 13.55
N PRO A 103 21.74 21.71 14.69
CA PRO A 103 20.99 20.49 15.00
C PRO A 103 20.06 19.99 13.88
N GLU A 104 19.41 20.91 13.15
CA GLU A 104 18.54 20.55 12.02
C GLU A 104 19.33 20.03 10.82
N GLN A 105 20.49 20.62 10.52
CA GLN A 105 21.40 20.17 9.48
C GLN A 105 22.07 18.83 9.87
N GLU A 106 22.36 18.66 11.16
CA GLU A 106 22.93 17.45 11.75
C GLU A 106 21.90 16.31 11.76
N GLU A 107 20.60 16.57 11.99
CA GLU A 107 19.53 15.55 11.89
C GLU A 107 19.43 14.98 10.48
N VAL A 108 19.56 15.80 9.44
CA VAL A 108 19.60 15.32 8.05
C VAL A 108 20.85 14.47 7.80
N ASN A 109 21.99 14.85 8.38
CA ASN A 109 23.21 14.06 8.34
C ASN A 109 23.15 12.76 9.16
N LEU A 110 22.42 12.74 10.27
CA LEU A 110 22.17 11.53 11.03
C LEU A 110 21.11 10.65 10.36
N THR A 111 20.16 11.22 9.62
CA THR A 111 19.23 10.45 8.78
C THR A 111 19.99 9.67 7.72
N LEU A 112 21.08 10.25 7.17
CA LEU A 112 22.03 9.51 6.34
C LEU A 112 22.72 8.38 7.12
N SER A 113 23.10 8.61 8.38
CA SER A 113 23.80 7.63 9.24
C SER A 113 22.90 6.50 9.77
N PHE A 114 21.65 6.80 10.14
CA PHE A 114 20.64 5.86 10.64
C PHE A 114 20.20 4.87 9.56
N LEU A 115 20.35 5.22 8.28
CA LEU A 115 20.15 4.33 7.14
C LEU A 115 21.28 3.28 6.97
N PHE A 116 22.38 3.34 7.74
CA PHE A 116 23.50 2.37 7.76
C PHE A 116 23.25 1.18 8.71
N GLU A 117 22.09 0.53 8.60
CA GLU A 117 21.78 -0.62 9.45
C GLU A 117 22.46 -1.94 9.00
N LEU A 118 23.19 -1.98 7.88
CA LEU A 118 23.82 -3.21 7.38
C LEU A 118 25.36 -3.10 7.24
N LYS A 119 26.02 -3.91 8.08
CA LYS A 119 27.42 -4.35 8.26
C LYS A 119 28.59 -3.82 7.38
N SER A 120 29.59 -3.24 8.08
CA SER A 120 31.05 -3.55 8.03
C SER A 120 32.00 -2.88 7.00
N LEU A 121 32.90 -2.02 7.52
CA LEU A 121 34.34 -1.76 7.18
C LEU A 121 34.82 -0.66 6.18
N VAL A 122 35.08 0.55 6.70
CA VAL A 122 36.17 1.48 6.28
C VAL A 122 36.06 2.19 4.91
N PHE A 123 35.55 3.43 5.01
CA PHE A 123 35.79 4.67 4.26
C PHE A 123 36.03 4.69 2.72
N SER A 124 36.83 3.81 2.12
CA SER A 124 36.67 3.48 0.68
C SER A 124 35.34 2.71 0.46
N LEU A 125 34.84 2.14 1.55
CA LEU A 125 33.58 1.45 1.69
C LEU A 125 32.40 2.36 2.05
N LEU A 126 32.57 3.68 2.24
CA LEU A 126 31.42 4.57 2.50
C LEU A 126 30.56 4.77 1.26
N LEU A 127 31.19 4.72 0.08
CA LEU A 127 30.52 4.51 -1.19
C LEU A 127 30.05 3.04 -1.32
N SER A 128 30.84 2.05 -0.90
CA SER A 128 30.55 0.60 -1.11
C SER A 128 29.43 0.01 -0.23
N LEU A 129 29.17 0.53 0.97
CA LEU A 129 28.06 0.10 1.82
C LEU A 129 26.76 0.85 1.52
N MET A 130 26.89 2.00 0.87
CA MET A 130 25.80 2.64 0.15
C MET A 130 25.57 1.96 -1.23
N LEU A 131 26.55 1.21 -1.76
CA LEU A 131 26.48 0.41 -3.00
C LEU A 131 25.80 -0.95 -2.82
N ASP A 132 25.64 -1.47 -1.59
CA ASP A 132 24.83 -2.69 -1.38
C ASP A 132 23.32 -2.39 -1.25
N THR A 133 22.95 -1.11 -1.31
CA THR A 133 21.62 -0.70 -1.75
C THR A 133 21.78 0.01 -3.08
N GLU A 134 21.22 -0.54 -4.15
CA GLU A 134 21.20 0.08 -5.50
C GLU A 134 20.77 1.56 -5.54
N TYR A 135 20.32 2.18 -4.45
CA TYR A 135 19.78 3.54 -4.42
C TYR A 135 20.82 4.64 -4.47
N ILE A 136 21.92 4.57 -3.73
CA ILE A 136 22.82 5.72 -3.61
C ILE A 136 23.80 5.82 -4.78
N SER A 137 24.05 4.71 -5.48
CA SER A 137 24.70 4.75 -6.78
C SER A 137 23.85 5.40 -7.86
N LYS A 138 22.52 5.48 -7.68
CA LYS A 138 21.64 6.10 -8.68
C LYS A 138 21.85 7.61 -8.71
N PRO A 139 22.16 8.19 -9.88
CA PRO A 139 22.31 9.63 -10.04
C PRO A 139 21.09 10.40 -9.52
N LYS A 140 19.87 9.88 -9.78
CA LYS A 140 18.63 10.54 -9.38
C LYS A 140 18.46 10.65 -7.86
N PHE A 141 18.97 9.66 -7.11
CA PHE A 141 18.94 9.69 -5.65
C PHE A 141 19.82 10.81 -5.10
N LYS A 142 21.07 10.89 -5.59
CA LYS A 142 22.04 11.93 -5.19
C LYS A 142 21.53 13.33 -5.54
N GLU A 143 20.99 13.49 -6.75
CA GLU A 143 20.41 14.75 -7.22
C GLU A 143 19.27 15.23 -6.32
N ASN A 144 18.30 14.36 -6.03
CA ASN A 144 17.17 14.68 -5.17
C ASN A 144 17.60 14.99 -3.73
N PHE A 145 18.51 14.21 -3.18
CA PHE A 145 19.05 14.43 -1.84
C PHE A 145 19.73 15.79 -1.75
N MET A 146 20.68 16.08 -2.64
CA MET A 146 21.41 17.36 -2.64
C MET A 146 20.46 18.54 -2.84
N GLY A 147 19.44 18.36 -3.69
CA GLY A 147 18.41 19.36 -3.93
C GLY A 147 17.60 19.71 -2.67
N ASP A 148 17.27 18.73 -1.83
CA ASP A 148 16.56 18.98 -0.57
C ASP A 148 17.50 19.43 0.55
N TRP A 149 18.70 18.88 0.63
CA TRP A 149 19.69 19.26 1.63
C TRP A 149 20.14 20.72 1.47
N ARG A 150 20.35 21.19 0.23
CA ARG A 150 20.65 22.60 -0.06
C ARG A 150 19.58 23.57 0.46
N LYS A 151 18.30 23.17 0.48
CA LYS A 151 17.22 24.01 1.03
C LYS A 151 17.35 24.20 2.54
N ILE A 152 17.91 23.22 3.24
CA ILE A 152 18.09 23.21 4.70
C ILE A 152 19.40 23.91 5.07
N LEU A 153 20.46 23.67 4.29
CA LEU A 153 21.74 24.35 4.43
C LEU A 153 21.63 25.87 4.16
N GLY A 154 20.74 26.26 3.23
CA GLY A 154 20.59 27.64 2.79
C GLY A 154 21.45 27.97 1.56
N LYS A 155 21.10 29.04 0.85
CA LYS A 155 21.68 29.39 -0.47
C LYS A 155 23.19 29.67 -0.45
N ASN A 156 23.72 30.13 0.69
CA ASN A 156 25.10 30.60 0.83
C ASN A 156 25.96 29.68 1.72
N HIS A 157 25.54 28.42 1.92
CA HIS A 157 26.30 27.49 2.75
C HIS A 157 27.62 27.08 2.08
N ILE A 158 28.64 26.73 2.88
CA ILE A 158 29.96 26.33 2.38
C ILE A 158 29.89 25.03 1.56
N ILE A 159 28.93 24.17 1.89
CA ILE A 159 28.71 22.87 1.23
C ILE A 159 27.97 23.08 -0.11
N GLN A 160 28.68 22.84 -1.21
CA GLN A 160 28.16 23.07 -2.58
C GLN A 160 27.77 21.80 -3.33
N ASN A 161 28.43 20.68 -3.02
CA ASN A 161 28.31 19.41 -3.72
C ASN A 161 28.56 18.23 -2.76
N LEU A 162 28.21 17.01 -3.17
CA LEU A 162 28.34 15.81 -2.33
C LEU A 162 29.73 15.18 -2.42
N GLU A 163 30.44 15.41 -3.51
CA GLU A 163 31.74 14.83 -3.82
C GLU A 163 32.83 15.34 -2.86
N ASP A 164 32.73 16.59 -2.45
CA ASP A 164 33.62 17.23 -1.47
C ASP A 164 33.21 16.94 -0.02
N CYS A 165 32.10 16.24 0.22
CA CYS A 165 31.60 15.91 1.55
C CYS A 165 32.16 14.57 2.04
N ASN A 166 32.80 14.59 3.20
CA ASN A 166 33.33 13.43 3.87
C ASN A 166 32.57 13.18 5.19
N PHE A 167 31.74 12.13 5.17
CA PHE A 167 30.92 11.67 6.29
C PHE A 167 31.61 10.62 7.18
N THR A 168 32.91 10.37 6.93
CA THR A 168 33.92 9.77 7.81
C THR A 168 33.54 9.67 9.28
N PRO A 169 33.70 10.81 9.97
CA PRO A 169 33.61 10.85 11.42
C PRO A 169 32.23 10.46 11.95
N ILE A 170 31.17 10.86 11.26
CA ILE A 170 29.78 10.61 11.64
C ILE A 170 29.45 9.11 11.54
N TYR A 171 29.92 8.46 10.48
CA TYR A 171 29.74 7.02 10.30
C TYR A 171 30.44 6.22 11.41
N GLU A 172 31.71 6.54 11.70
CA GLU A 172 32.46 5.84 12.74
C GLU A 172 31.84 6.04 14.12
N TRP A 173 31.38 7.25 14.43
CA TRP A 173 30.63 7.52 15.64
C TRP A 173 29.38 6.64 15.73
N HIS A 174 28.60 6.53 14.65
CA HIS A 174 27.41 5.68 14.62
C HIS A 174 27.75 4.19 14.79
N GLN A 175 28.83 3.70 14.19
CA GLN A 175 29.29 2.33 14.41
C GLN A 175 29.67 2.09 15.88
N ARG A 176 30.36 3.04 16.52
CA ARG A 176 30.67 2.95 17.96
C ARG A 176 29.40 2.91 18.81
N GLU A 177 28.41 3.75 18.53
CA GLU A 177 27.13 3.73 19.24
C GLU A 177 26.36 2.42 19.04
N LYS A 178 26.45 1.82 17.84
CA LYS A 178 25.86 0.51 17.55
C LYS A 178 26.54 -0.60 18.34
N GLU A 179 27.87 -0.63 18.39
CA GLU A 179 28.61 -1.62 19.16
C GLU A 179 28.36 -1.46 20.67
N LYS A 180 28.29 -0.24 21.19
CA LYS A 180 27.84 0.02 22.57
C LYS A 180 26.46 -0.57 22.84
N LYS A 181 25.49 -0.38 21.94
CA LYS A 181 24.15 -0.96 22.08
C LYS A 181 24.14 -2.49 22.04
N LYS A 182 24.99 -3.10 21.22
CA LYS A 182 25.14 -4.56 21.18
C LYS A 182 25.78 -5.10 22.45
N GLN A 183 26.75 -4.38 23.00
CA GLN A 183 27.45 -4.72 24.24
C GLN A 183 26.61 -4.48 25.51
N MET A 184 25.44 -3.83 25.42
CA MET A 184 24.51 -3.73 26.55
C MET A 184 24.09 -5.13 27.03
N SER A 185 23.97 -5.27 28.36
CA SER A 185 23.56 -6.50 29.01
C SER A 185 22.15 -6.93 28.56
N THR A 186 21.83 -8.21 28.75
CA THR A 186 20.49 -8.74 28.50
C THR A 186 19.45 -8.08 29.40
N GLU A 187 19.83 -7.79 30.64
CA GLU A 187 19.00 -7.17 31.66
C GLU A 187 18.67 -5.71 31.29
N ASP A 188 19.67 -4.92 30.89
CA ASP A 188 19.47 -3.52 30.49
C ASP A 188 18.61 -3.42 29.23
N LYS A 189 18.84 -4.29 28.24
CA LYS A 189 18.01 -4.36 27.02
C LYS A 189 16.56 -4.71 27.35
N ALA A 190 16.33 -5.62 28.31
CA ALA A 190 15.00 -6.00 28.75
C ALA A 190 14.31 -4.85 29.50
N ALA A 191 15.01 -4.16 30.41
CA ALA A 191 14.50 -3.01 31.15
C ALA A 191 14.08 -1.87 30.22
N ILE A 192 14.94 -1.49 29.26
CA ILE A 192 14.64 -0.46 28.24
C ILE A 192 13.42 -0.86 27.40
N LYS A 193 13.31 -2.13 27.03
CA LYS A 193 12.17 -2.65 26.26
C LYS A 193 10.88 -2.60 27.07
N GLU A 194 10.92 -2.97 28.35
CA GLU A 194 9.75 -2.95 29.23
C GLU A 194 9.26 -1.53 29.51
N GLU A 195 10.17 -0.59 29.80
CA GLU A 195 9.84 0.83 29.98
C GLU A 195 9.20 1.40 28.71
N LYS A 196 9.77 1.10 27.55
CA LYS A 196 9.21 1.49 26.26
C LYS A 196 7.82 0.88 26.02
N MET A 197 7.62 -0.40 26.33
CA MET A 197 6.32 -1.06 26.19
C MET A 197 5.27 -0.45 27.12
N LYS A 198 5.63 -0.12 28.37
CA LYS A 198 4.73 0.55 29.32
C LYS A 198 4.34 1.95 28.83
N ALA A 199 5.28 2.72 28.29
CA ALA A 199 5.01 4.03 27.71
C ALA A 199 4.14 3.97 26.44
N GLU A 200 4.30 2.90 25.65
CA GLU A 200 3.58 2.70 24.40
C GLU A 200 2.20 2.01 24.57
N ASP A 201 1.94 1.33 25.70
CA ASP A 201 0.74 0.49 25.90
C ASP A 201 -0.56 1.27 25.65
N LYS A 202 -0.65 2.52 26.11
CA LYS A 202 -1.84 3.36 25.88
C LYS A 202 -2.16 3.61 24.40
N TYR A 203 -1.16 3.58 23.51
CA TYR A 203 -1.33 3.77 22.06
C TYR A 203 -1.59 2.46 21.31
N MET A 204 -1.31 1.31 21.93
CA MET A 204 -1.51 0.00 21.33
C MET A 204 -2.98 -0.40 21.22
N TRP A 205 -3.87 0.31 21.92
CA TRP A 205 -5.28 -0.04 22.05
C TRP A 205 -6.19 1.14 21.72
N ALA A 206 -7.31 0.81 21.08
CA ALA A 206 -8.46 1.68 20.92
C ALA A 206 -9.69 0.96 21.48
N VAL A 207 -10.69 1.70 21.92
CA VAL A 207 -12.00 1.18 22.29
C VAL A 207 -12.99 1.57 21.21
N VAL A 208 -13.50 0.57 20.49
CA VAL A 208 -14.49 0.73 19.42
C VAL A 208 -15.75 0.01 19.86
N ASP A 209 -16.86 0.73 19.99
CA ASP A 209 -18.15 0.18 20.41
C ASP A 209 -18.03 -0.70 21.68
N ARG A 210 -17.37 -0.13 22.69
CA ARG A 210 -17.07 -0.75 24.00
C ARG A 210 -16.12 -1.96 23.96
N LYS A 211 -15.58 -2.31 22.79
CA LYS A 211 -14.62 -3.40 22.64
C LYS A 211 -13.20 -2.86 22.51
N LYS A 212 -12.28 -3.39 23.33
CA LYS A 212 -10.85 -3.09 23.25
C LYS A 212 -10.24 -3.79 22.04
N GLU A 213 -9.74 -3.02 21.08
CA GLU A 213 -9.20 -3.46 19.80
C GLU A 213 -7.75 -2.96 19.65
N LYS A 214 -6.87 -3.82 19.12
CA LYS A 214 -5.45 -3.46 18.94
C LYS A 214 -5.29 -2.47 17.78
N VAL A 215 -4.41 -1.48 17.94
CA VAL A 215 -4.03 -0.53 16.89
C VAL A 215 -2.85 -1.11 16.10
N GLY A 216 -2.86 -0.94 14.77
CA GLY A 216 -1.82 -1.48 13.88
C GLY A 216 -0.56 -0.62 13.88
N ASN A 217 -0.62 0.56 13.27
CA ASN A 217 0.53 1.42 12.98
C ASN A 217 0.46 2.77 13.72
N PHE A 218 0.38 2.73 15.05
CA PHE A 218 0.29 3.92 15.90
C PHE A 218 1.59 4.77 15.99
N ARG A 219 2.72 4.25 15.49
CA ARG A 219 3.99 4.97 15.44
C ARG A 219 4.08 5.79 14.16
N VAL A 220 4.28 7.10 14.30
CA VAL A 220 4.53 8.00 13.16
C VAL A 220 5.89 7.65 12.55
N GLU A 221 5.96 7.63 11.21
CA GLU A 221 7.21 7.33 10.49
C GLU A 221 8.30 8.36 10.88
N PRO A 222 9.53 7.93 11.25
CA PRO A 222 10.63 8.85 11.50
C PRO A 222 11.04 9.59 10.23
N PRO A 223 11.67 10.79 10.37
CA PRO A 223 12.30 11.44 9.24
C PRO A 223 13.34 10.52 8.59
N GLY A 224 13.48 10.64 7.28
CA GLY A 224 14.13 9.61 6.47
C GLY A 224 14.48 10.09 5.07
N LEU A 225 15.22 9.28 4.31
CA LEU A 225 15.29 9.45 2.86
C LEU A 225 14.27 8.53 2.18
N PHE A 226 13.60 9.03 1.15
CA PHE A 226 12.62 8.26 0.42
C PHE A 226 13.29 7.18 -0.44
N ARG A 227 13.05 5.91 -0.10
CA ARG A 227 13.55 4.74 -0.83
C ARG A 227 12.46 4.19 -1.75
N GLY A 228 12.10 4.97 -2.76
CA GLY A 228 11.10 4.58 -3.76
C GLY A 228 11.56 3.38 -4.58
N ARG A 229 10.70 2.38 -4.78
CA ARG A 229 11.07 1.14 -5.49
C ARG A 229 11.30 1.38 -7.00
N GLY A 230 12.24 0.64 -7.58
CA GLY A 230 12.55 0.72 -9.02
C GLY A 230 13.28 2.02 -9.39
N GLU A 231 12.93 2.59 -10.55
CA GLU A 231 13.41 3.90 -11.04
C GLU A 231 12.45 5.03 -10.63
N HIS A 232 12.16 5.12 -9.33
CA HIS A 232 11.24 6.13 -8.82
C HIS A 232 11.84 7.55 -8.90
N PRO A 233 11.17 8.53 -9.53
CA PRO A 233 11.74 9.87 -9.76
C PRO A 233 12.00 10.69 -8.49
N LYS A 234 11.37 10.33 -7.36
CA LYS A 234 11.49 11.00 -6.06
C LYS A 234 12.44 10.31 -5.09
N MET A 235 13.11 9.21 -5.48
CA MET A 235 14.06 8.52 -4.60
C MET A 235 15.14 9.49 -4.10
N GLY A 236 15.54 9.38 -2.84
CA GLY A 236 16.55 10.26 -2.24
C GLY A 236 16.02 11.59 -1.71
N LYS A 237 14.75 11.96 -1.98
CA LYS A 237 14.12 13.12 -1.34
C LYS A 237 13.99 12.95 0.17
N LEU A 238 14.03 14.06 0.90
CA LEU A 238 13.92 14.06 2.36
C LEU A 238 12.46 13.89 2.81
N LYS A 239 12.18 12.81 3.51
CA LYS A 239 10.97 12.65 4.32
C LYS A 239 11.12 13.48 5.58
N LYS A 240 10.42 14.61 5.63
CA LYS A 240 10.42 15.50 6.79
C LYS A 240 9.78 14.82 8.01
N ARG A 241 10.18 15.28 9.19
CA ARG A 241 9.53 14.92 10.46
C ARG A 241 8.09 15.44 10.43
N ILE A 242 7.16 14.57 10.81
CA ILE A 242 5.75 14.91 10.93
C ILE A 242 5.53 15.51 12.32
N CYS A 243 4.87 16.65 12.38
CA CYS A 243 4.53 17.33 13.62
C CYS A 243 3.04 17.12 13.97
N PRO A 244 2.64 17.30 15.24
CA PRO A 244 1.23 17.35 15.65
C PRO A 244 0.34 18.22 14.76
N SER A 245 0.85 19.36 14.29
CA SER A 245 0.16 20.27 13.38
C SER A 245 -0.11 19.71 11.98
N ASP A 246 0.46 18.54 11.64
CA ASP A 246 0.22 17.84 10.37
C ASP A 246 -0.85 16.74 10.49
N ILE A 247 -1.18 16.34 11.72
CA ILE A 247 -2.00 15.16 12.00
C ILE A 247 -3.45 15.53 12.31
N THR A 248 -4.37 14.95 11.56
CA THR A 248 -5.80 14.96 11.86
C THR A 248 -6.16 13.71 12.65
N ILE A 249 -6.81 13.89 13.81
CA ILE A 249 -7.31 12.81 14.66
C ILE A 249 -8.79 12.57 14.38
N ASN A 250 -9.22 11.31 14.32
CA ASN A 250 -10.64 10.94 14.23
C ASN A 250 -11.06 10.11 15.43
N ILE A 251 -11.99 10.66 16.20
CA ILE A 251 -12.41 10.13 17.48
C ILE A 251 -13.92 10.30 17.66
N GLY A 252 -14.54 9.58 18.60
CA GLY A 252 -15.96 9.76 18.92
C GLY A 252 -16.28 11.18 19.40
N LYS A 253 -17.44 11.70 19.04
CA LYS A 253 -17.87 13.07 19.38
C LYS A 253 -17.86 13.35 20.88
N ASP A 254 -18.28 12.36 21.67
CA ASP A 254 -18.37 12.46 23.14
C ASP A 254 -17.15 11.84 23.84
N SER A 255 -16.10 11.51 23.08
CA SER A 255 -14.90 10.86 23.60
C SER A 255 -13.83 11.88 24.00
N PRO A 256 -13.02 11.59 25.03
CA PRO A 256 -11.94 12.50 25.44
C PRO A 256 -10.92 12.60 24.31
N VAL A 257 -10.67 13.84 23.84
CA VAL A 257 -9.68 14.10 22.80
C VAL A 257 -8.29 13.75 23.32
N PRO A 258 -7.45 13.02 22.55
CA PRO A 258 -6.13 12.64 23.02
C PRO A 258 -5.27 13.88 23.23
N GLU A 259 -4.58 13.96 24.36
CA GLU A 259 -3.60 15.03 24.59
C GLU A 259 -2.44 14.91 23.59
N CYS A 260 -1.93 16.05 23.13
CA CYS A 260 -0.76 16.06 22.27
C CYS A 260 0.46 15.60 23.08
N PRO A 261 1.20 14.58 22.63
CA PRO A 261 2.38 14.09 23.36
C PRO A 261 3.54 15.10 23.38
N ILE A 262 3.51 16.16 22.56
CA ILE A 262 4.52 17.22 22.52
C ILE A 262 3.96 18.46 23.25
N PRO A 263 4.59 18.90 24.36
CA PRO A 263 4.11 20.05 25.12
C PRO A 263 4.03 21.32 24.28
N GLY A 264 2.93 22.06 24.41
CA GLY A 264 2.70 23.33 23.69
C GLY A 264 2.19 23.19 22.26
N GLU A 265 2.21 21.98 21.70
CA GLU A 265 1.68 21.70 20.37
C GLU A 265 0.22 21.24 20.39
N ARG A 266 -0.42 21.32 19.21
CA ARG A 266 -1.84 20.98 19.01
C ARG A 266 -1.99 20.15 17.76
N TRP A 267 -2.98 19.26 17.75
CA TRP A 267 -3.37 18.53 16.55
C TRP A 267 -3.83 19.49 15.46
N LYS A 268 -3.62 19.12 14.19
CA LYS A 268 -4.08 19.90 13.03
C LYS A 268 -5.60 20.11 13.06
N GLU A 269 -6.31 19.02 13.31
CA GLU A 269 -7.77 18.95 13.26
C GLU A 269 -8.24 17.75 14.11
N ILE A 270 -9.37 17.93 14.79
CA ILE A 270 -10.12 16.83 15.41
C ILE A 270 -11.40 16.63 14.60
N ARG A 271 -11.60 15.40 14.14
CA ARG A 271 -12.76 14.99 13.35
C ARG A 271 -13.55 13.90 14.07
N HIS A 272 -14.83 13.82 13.77
CA HIS A 272 -15.76 12.85 14.34
C HIS A 272 -16.56 12.16 13.24
N ASP A 273 -15.85 11.52 12.32
CA ASP A 273 -16.39 10.87 11.15
C ASP A 273 -16.56 9.38 11.39
N SER A 274 -17.81 8.98 11.71
CA SER A 274 -18.18 7.60 12.00
C SER A 274 -18.29 6.73 10.75
N THR A 275 -18.14 7.29 9.55
CA THR A 275 -18.25 6.57 8.27
C THR A 275 -16.92 5.97 7.79
N VAL A 276 -15.82 6.29 8.48
CA VAL A 276 -14.46 5.86 8.16
C VAL A 276 -13.85 5.05 9.30
N THR A 277 -12.82 4.25 9.00
CA THR A 277 -12.19 3.33 9.99
C THR A 277 -10.77 3.74 10.41
N TRP A 278 -10.26 4.87 9.91
CA TRP A 278 -8.94 5.38 10.32
C TRP A 278 -9.07 6.18 11.62
N LEU A 279 -8.01 6.12 12.43
CA LEU A 279 -7.92 6.78 13.74
C LEU A 279 -7.18 8.11 13.65
N ALA A 280 -6.20 8.19 12.77
CA ALA A 280 -5.45 9.41 12.48
C ALA A 280 -4.98 9.37 11.03
N PHE A 281 -4.75 10.54 10.43
CA PHE A 281 -4.06 10.64 9.16
C PHE A 281 -3.23 11.91 9.05
N TRP A 282 -2.27 11.89 8.12
CA TRP A 282 -1.50 13.06 7.69
C TRP A 282 -1.14 12.92 6.21
N ASN A 283 -0.71 14.03 5.59
CA ASN A 283 -0.22 14.04 4.22
C ASN A 283 1.18 13.40 4.14
N ASP A 284 1.45 12.60 3.11
CA ASP A 284 2.80 12.05 2.91
C ASP A 284 3.80 13.19 2.60
N PRO A 285 4.97 13.25 3.27
CA PRO A 285 5.92 14.34 3.10
C PRO A 285 6.61 14.37 1.73
N ILE A 286 6.55 13.27 0.97
CA ILE A 286 7.13 13.11 -0.37
C ILE A 286 6.05 13.31 -1.45
N ASN A 287 4.86 12.76 -1.25
CA ASN A 287 3.72 12.95 -2.14
C ASN A 287 2.54 13.57 -1.38
N SER A 288 2.44 14.90 -1.39
CA SER A 288 1.42 15.63 -0.63
C SER A 288 -0.03 15.32 -1.03
N LYS A 289 -0.25 14.69 -2.20
CA LYS A 289 -1.57 14.19 -2.64
C LYS A 289 -1.97 12.90 -1.94
N GLU A 290 -1.00 12.14 -1.42
CA GLU A 290 -1.24 10.89 -0.71
C GLU A 290 -1.39 11.14 0.80
N PHE A 291 -2.14 10.24 1.43
CA PHE A 291 -2.40 10.27 2.86
C PHE A 291 -1.85 9.01 3.51
N LYS A 292 -1.25 9.18 4.69
CA LYS A 292 -0.86 8.11 5.59
C LYS A 292 -1.90 8.00 6.67
N PHE A 293 -2.37 6.79 6.93
CA PHE A 293 -3.45 6.52 7.88
C PHE A 293 -2.99 5.58 8.98
N VAL A 294 -3.51 5.79 10.18
CA VAL A 294 -3.42 4.85 11.29
C VAL A 294 -4.72 4.06 11.35
N PHE A 295 -4.61 2.73 11.32
CA PHE A 295 -5.75 1.82 11.39
C PHE A 295 -5.65 0.89 12.59
N LEU A 296 -6.78 0.29 12.94
CA LEU A 296 -6.82 -0.91 13.79
C LEU A 296 -6.02 -2.06 13.16
N ALA A 297 -5.50 -2.94 14.00
CA ALA A 297 -4.78 -4.13 13.62
C ALA A 297 -5.66 -5.10 12.82
N ALA A 298 -5.03 -6.00 12.06
CA ALA A 298 -5.73 -6.99 11.23
C ALA A 298 -6.64 -7.92 12.06
N SER A 299 -6.30 -8.17 13.32
CA SER A 299 -7.09 -8.96 14.27
C SER A 299 -8.36 -8.27 14.77
N SER A 300 -8.58 -7.00 14.41
CA SER A 300 -9.75 -6.24 14.87
C SER A 300 -11.04 -6.68 14.19
N SER A 301 -12.16 -6.51 14.88
CA SER A 301 -13.50 -6.84 14.35
C SER A 301 -13.80 -6.15 13.02
N LEU A 302 -13.58 -4.84 12.90
CA LEU A 302 -13.83 -4.08 11.67
C LEU A 302 -12.99 -4.58 10.48
N LYS A 303 -11.71 -4.89 10.71
CA LYS A 303 -10.84 -5.46 9.67
C LYS A 303 -11.28 -6.88 9.30
N GLY A 304 -11.60 -7.71 10.29
CA GLY A 304 -12.08 -9.08 10.08
C GLY A 304 -13.39 -9.12 9.28
N GLN A 305 -14.37 -8.28 9.61
CA GLN A 305 -15.63 -8.19 8.86
C GLN A 305 -15.41 -7.73 7.41
N SER A 306 -14.52 -6.75 7.20
CA SER A 306 -14.15 -6.34 5.84
C SER A 306 -13.47 -7.47 5.06
N ASP A 307 -12.63 -8.26 5.72
CA ASP A 307 -11.92 -9.37 5.07
C ASP A 307 -12.85 -10.55 4.77
N MET A 308 -13.80 -10.84 5.67
CA MET A 308 -14.88 -11.80 5.44
C MET A 308 -15.73 -11.38 4.23
N LYS A 309 -16.21 -10.12 4.19
CA LYS A 309 -16.97 -9.58 3.04
C LYS A 309 -16.17 -9.68 1.73
N LYS A 310 -14.85 -9.47 1.77
CA LYS A 310 -13.95 -9.64 0.61
C LYS A 310 -13.98 -11.08 0.09
N TYR A 311 -13.89 -12.08 0.96
CA TYR A 311 -13.96 -13.49 0.56
C TYR A 311 -15.36 -13.94 0.15
N ASP A 312 -16.42 -13.45 0.82
CA ASP A 312 -17.80 -13.73 0.42
C ASP A 312 -18.10 -13.22 -0.98
N LYS A 313 -17.59 -12.03 -1.33
CA LYS A 313 -17.70 -11.49 -2.70
C LYS A 313 -16.94 -12.36 -3.72
N ALA A 314 -15.80 -12.93 -3.34
CA ALA A 314 -15.08 -13.89 -4.18
C ALA A 314 -15.83 -15.21 -4.34
N ARG A 315 -16.53 -15.69 -3.29
CA ARG A 315 -17.40 -16.88 -3.36
C ARG A 315 -18.60 -16.63 -4.25
N GLU A 316 -19.21 -15.45 -4.18
CA GLU A 316 -20.33 -15.06 -5.04
C GLU A 316 -19.90 -15.06 -6.52
N LEU A 317 -18.69 -14.58 -6.84
CA LEU A 317 -18.14 -14.61 -8.20
C LEU A 317 -18.13 -16.02 -8.81
N LYS A 318 -17.94 -17.07 -8.00
CA LYS A 318 -17.98 -18.46 -8.47
C LYS A 318 -19.31 -18.81 -9.15
N GLY A 319 -20.43 -18.23 -8.72
CA GLY A 319 -21.75 -18.44 -9.35
C GLY A 319 -21.94 -17.69 -10.66
N PHE A 320 -21.20 -16.59 -10.87
CA PHE A 320 -21.31 -15.74 -12.06
C PHE A 320 -20.20 -15.98 -13.09
N ILE A 321 -19.13 -16.69 -12.71
CA ILE A 321 -17.89 -16.75 -13.49
C ILE A 321 -18.10 -17.31 -14.90
N GLU A 322 -18.89 -18.37 -15.07
CA GLU A 322 -19.11 -18.96 -16.40
C GLU A 322 -19.86 -17.99 -17.33
N GLY A 323 -20.89 -17.30 -16.83
CA GLY A 323 -21.58 -16.27 -17.61
C GLY A 323 -20.67 -15.09 -17.98
N ILE A 324 -19.76 -14.70 -17.09
CA ILE A 324 -18.73 -13.68 -17.39
C ILE A 324 -17.78 -14.18 -18.48
N ARG A 325 -17.37 -15.45 -18.42
CA ARG A 325 -16.48 -16.08 -19.40
C ARG A 325 -17.12 -16.17 -20.78
N GLU A 326 -18.38 -16.57 -20.86
CA GLU A 326 -19.15 -16.55 -22.09
C GLU A 326 -19.28 -15.12 -22.65
N ALA A 327 -19.55 -14.14 -21.78
CA ALA A 327 -19.73 -12.75 -22.19
C ALA A 327 -18.46 -12.16 -22.82
N TYR A 328 -17.30 -12.26 -22.14
CA TYR A 328 -16.07 -11.73 -22.71
C TYR A 328 -15.63 -12.54 -23.95
N THR A 329 -15.93 -13.84 -24.01
CA THR A 329 -15.52 -14.68 -25.15
C THR A 329 -16.27 -14.30 -26.42
N ARG A 330 -17.57 -14.03 -26.29
CA ARG A 330 -18.38 -13.48 -27.38
C ARG A 330 -17.86 -12.11 -27.84
N ASP A 331 -17.45 -11.27 -26.89
CA ASP A 331 -17.03 -9.91 -27.18
C ASP A 331 -15.61 -9.80 -27.78
N PHE A 332 -14.83 -10.89 -27.84
CA PHE A 332 -13.53 -10.90 -28.53
C PHE A 332 -13.60 -10.53 -30.02
N VAL A 333 -14.74 -10.83 -30.67
CA VAL A 333 -14.99 -10.56 -32.09
C VAL A 333 -16.00 -9.44 -32.31
N SER A 334 -16.36 -8.70 -31.24
CA SER A 334 -17.30 -7.57 -31.34
C SER A 334 -16.79 -6.51 -32.33
N GLU A 335 -17.66 -5.85 -33.08
CA GLU A 335 -17.25 -4.73 -33.95
C GLU A 335 -16.78 -3.51 -33.14
N ASP A 336 -17.29 -3.34 -31.91
CA ASP A 336 -16.92 -2.27 -31.00
C ASP A 336 -15.54 -2.53 -30.36
N ILE A 337 -14.57 -1.70 -30.72
CA ILE A 337 -13.20 -1.73 -30.18
C ILE A 337 -13.19 -1.68 -28.65
N SER A 338 -14.07 -0.88 -28.04
CA SER A 338 -14.10 -0.70 -26.58
C SER A 338 -14.53 -1.99 -25.88
N LYS A 339 -15.56 -2.66 -26.40
CA LYS A 339 -16.00 -3.98 -25.91
C LYS A 339 -14.92 -5.04 -26.09
N ARG A 340 -14.27 -5.07 -27.26
CA ARG A 340 -13.12 -5.97 -27.49
C ARG A 340 -12.01 -5.75 -26.45
N GLN A 341 -11.62 -4.50 -26.20
CA GLN A 341 -10.57 -4.19 -25.23
C GLN A 341 -10.96 -4.60 -23.80
N ILE A 342 -12.20 -4.31 -23.39
CA ILE A 342 -12.74 -4.75 -22.08
C ILE A 342 -12.71 -6.27 -21.96
N ALA A 343 -13.15 -6.98 -23.01
CA ALA A 343 -13.17 -8.43 -23.04
C ALA A 343 -11.77 -9.04 -22.90
N VAL A 344 -10.79 -8.55 -23.68
CA VAL A 344 -9.40 -9.01 -23.57
C VAL A 344 -8.81 -8.70 -22.20
N ALA A 345 -8.99 -7.49 -21.67
CA ALA A 345 -8.49 -7.13 -20.34
C ALA A 345 -9.13 -8.01 -19.24
N THR A 346 -10.43 -8.28 -19.33
CA THR A 346 -11.13 -9.16 -18.38
C THR A 346 -10.59 -10.59 -18.45
N TYR A 347 -10.32 -11.11 -19.65
CA TYR A 347 -9.67 -12.41 -19.83
C TYR A 347 -8.27 -12.46 -19.19
N LEU A 348 -7.42 -11.45 -19.40
CA LEU A 348 -6.09 -11.40 -18.79
C LEU A 348 -6.16 -11.36 -17.26
N ILE A 349 -7.18 -10.68 -16.70
CA ILE A 349 -7.41 -10.63 -15.25
C ILE A 349 -7.95 -11.97 -14.72
N ASP A 350 -8.91 -12.59 -15.39
CA ASP A 350 -9.48 -13.89 -14.99
C ASP A 350 -8.45 -15.01 -15.13
N LYS A 351 -7.85 -15.20 -16.30
CA LYS A 351 -7.01 -16.38 -16.57
C LYS A 351 -5.57 -16.23 -16.07
N LEU A 352 -5.03 -15.01 -16.05
CA LEU A 352 -3.62 -14.76 -15.72
C LEU A 352 -3.44 -13.99 -14.41
N ALA A 353 -4.53 -13.67 -13.72
CA ALA A 353 -4.52 -12.95 -12.44
C ALA A 353 -3.77 -11.61 -12.49
N PHE A 354 -3.79 -10.92 -13.64
CA PHE A 354 -3.21 -9.59 -13.79
C PHE A 354 -3.89 -8.60 -12.83
N ARG A 355 -3.12 -7.64 -12.32
CA ARG A 355 -3.69 -6.52 -11.55
C ARG A 355 -4.33 -5.55 -12.54
N ALA A 356 -5.40 -4.85 -12.12
CA ALA A 356 -6.10 -3.89 -12.98
C ALA A 356 -5.17 -2.85 -13.60
N GLY A 357 -4.25 -2.25 -12.81
CA GLY A 357 -3.30 -1.24 -13.28
C GLY A 357 -3.95 0.12 -13.46
N ASN A 358 -3.87 0.98 -12.44
CA ASN A 358 -4.33 2.36 -12.56
C ASN A 358 -3.27 3.19 -13.31
N GLU A 359 -3.72 4.26 -13.96
CA GLU A 359 -2.83 5.31 -14.45
C GLU A 359 -2.00 5.88 -13.31
N LYS A 360 -0.75 6.23 -13.61
CA LYS A 360 0.21 6.79 -12.68
C LYS A 360 0.56 8.20 -13.10
N ASP A 361 0.78 9.07 -12.11
CA ASP A 361 1.34 10.40 -12.35
C ASP A 361 2.85 10.28 -12.70
N ASP A 362 3.41 11.29 -13.38
CA ASP A 362 4.85 11.42 -13.71
C ASP A 362 5.78 11.36 -12.48
N ASP A 363 5.20 11.49 -11.29
CA ASP A 363 5.85 11.49 -10.00
C ASP A 363 6.04 10.09 -9.38
N GLU A 364 5.56 9.02 -10.03
CA GLU A 364 5.64 7.62 -9.58
C GLU A 364 6.60 6.78 -10.45
N ALA A 365 6.95 5.58 -9.98
CA ALA A 365 7.72 4.64 -10.80
C ALA A 365 6.86 4.08 -11.95
N ASP A 366 7.40 4.03 -13.17
CA ASP A 366 6.71 3.47 -14.35
C ASP A 366 6.53 1.95 -14.19
N THR A 367 5.37 1.56 -13.67
CA THR A 367 4.96 0.16 -13.59
C THR A 367 3.57 0.04 -14.15
N VAL A 368 3.40 -0.87 -15.08
CA VAL A 368 2.11 -1.13 -15.73
C VAL A 368 1.29 -2.16 -14.95
N GLY A 369 -0.01 -2.20 -15.21
CA GLY A 369 -0.92 -3.31 -14.92
C GLY A 369 -1.76 -3.60 -16.16
N CYS A 370 -2.81 -4.41 -16.06
CA CYS A 370 -3.58 -4.88 -17.21
C CYS A 370 -4.09 -3.74 -18.12
N CYS A 371 -4.81 -2.77 -17.56
CA CYS A 371 -5.39 -1.67 -18.32
C CYS A 371 -4.35 -0.67 -18.81
N THR A 372 -3.18 -0.60 -18.18
CA THR A 372 -2.08 0.31 -18.52
C THR A 372 -0.92 -0.38 -19.24
N LEU A 373 -1.14 -1.59 -19.79
CA LEU A 373 -0.15 -2.25 -20.64
C LEU A 373 0.11 -1.38 -21.87
N LYS A 374 1.39 -1.17 -22.19
CA LYS A 374 1.83 -0.54 -23.44
C LYS A 374 2.07 -1.62 -24.51
N VAL A 375 2.04 -1.22 -25.78
CA VAL A 375 2.30 -2.11 -26.92
C VAL A 375 3.69 -2.75 -26.82
N GLU A 376 4.69 -2.02 -26.34
CA GLU A 376 6.05 -2.54 -26.11
C GLU A 376 6.13 -3.62 -25.02
N ASN A 377 5.12 -3.74 -24.15
CA ASN A 377 5.11 -4.75 -23.10
C ASN A 377 4.61 -6.11 -23.57
N VAL A 378 4.11 -6.21 -24.82
CA VAL A 378 3.52 -7.45 -25.33
C VAL A 378 4.08 -7.83 -26.70
N GLU A 379 4.42 -9.10 -26.88
CA GLU A 379 4.79 -9.67 -28.17
C GLU A 379 3.89 -10.89 -28.43
N LEU A 380 3.12 -10.83 -29.52
CA LEU A 380 2.24 -11.91 -29.95
C LEU A 380 2.98 -12.81 -30.95
N LYS A 381 3.10 -14.11 -30.64
CA LYS A 381 3.67 -15.13 -31.52
C LYS A 381 2.63 -16.19 -31.88
N PRO A 382 2.47 -16.54 -33.17
CA PRO A 382 1.62 -17.65 -33.59
C PRO A 382 2.06 -18.99 -32.95
N PRO A 383 1.16 -19.96 -32.75
CA PRO A 383 -0.29 -19.86 -32.99
C PRO A 383 -1.05 -19.17 -31.86
N ASN A 384 -0.55 -19.17 -30.62
CA ASN A 384 -1.27 -18.71 -29.42
C ASN A 384 -0.34 -18.28 -28.27
N ILE A 385 0.79 -17.67 -28.58
CA ILE A 385 1.77 -17.29 -27.57
C ILE A 385 1.70 -15.78 -27.35
N LEU A 386 1.35 -15.36 -26.14
CA LEU A 386 1.53 -14.00 -25.67
C LEU A 386 2.77 -13.94 -24.81
N LYS A 387 3.76 -13.19 -25.23
CA LYS A 387 4.88 -12.83 -24.39
C LYS A 387 4.60 -11.50 -23.74
N VAL A 388 4.67 -11.45 -22.42
CA VAL A 388 4.48 -10.21 -21.66
C VAL A 388 5.78 -9.86 -20.95
N CYS A 389 6.26 -8.65 -21.19
CA CYS A 389 7.39 -8.08 -20.48
C CYS A 389 6.88 -7.24 -19.32
N TRP A 390 7.23 -7.63 -18.09
CA TRP A 390 6.98 -6.81 -16.90
C TRP A 390 8.29 -6.17 -16.45
N PHE A 391 8.29 -4.83 -16.32
CA PHE A 391 9.42 -4.11 -15.74
C PHE A 391 9.48 -4.32 -14.22
N PHE A 392 10.32 -5.26 -13.78
CA PHE A 392 10.74 -5.39 -12.38
C PHE A 392 12.27 -5.43 -12.33
N ARG A 393 12.90 -4.24 -12.32
CA ARG A 393 14.37 -4.01 -12.30
C ARG A 393 15.15 -4.55 -13.52
N VAL A 394 14.72 -5.65 -14.13
CA VAL A 394 15.20 -6.25 -15.37
C VAL A 394 13.97 -6.62 -16.20
N ALA A 395 13.99 -6.37 -17.50
CA ALA A 395 12.93 -6.80 -18.41
C ALA A 395 12.80 -8.33 -18.37
N ARG A 396 11.76 -8.84 -17.72
CA ARG A 396 11.47 -10.28 -17.68
C ARG A 396 10.29 -10.57 -18.61
N TRP A 397 10.57 -11.37 -19.62
CA TRP A 397 9.58 -11.87 -20.56
C TRP A 397 8.96 -13.16 -20.02
N PHE A 398 7.65 -13.15 -19.85
CA PHE A 398 6.85 -14.32 -19.50
C PHE A 398 6.13 -14.81 -20.74
N ILE A 399 6.30 -16.10 -21.06
CA ILE A 399 5.60 -16.75 -22.16
C ILE A 399 4.28 -17.29 -21.62
N ILE A 400 3.18 -16.89 -22.25
CA ILE A 400 1.83 -17.25 -21.85
C ILE A 400 1.15 -17.88 -23.05
N LEU A 401 0.64 -19.10 -22.88
CA LEU A 401 -0.21 -19.74 -23.89
C LEU A 401 -1.64 -19.19 -23.73
N LEU A 402 -2.10 -18.51 -24.78
CA LEU A 402 -3.45 -18.01 -24.87
C LEU A 402 -4.40 -19.14 -25.28
N GLY A 403 -5.54 -19.26 -24.60
CA GLY A 403 -6.56 -20.25 -24.95
C GLY A 403 -7.41 -19.87 -26.18
N HIS A 404 -7.21 -18.68 -26.75
CA HIS A 404 -8.05 -18.15 -27.83
C HIS A 404 -7.27 -17.35 -28.88
N ASN A 405 -7.38 -17.74 -30.15
CA ASN A 405 -6.75 -17.08 -31.30
C ASN A 405 -7.30 -15.66 -31.54
N SER A 406 -8.53 -15.36 -31.09
CA SER A 406 -9.18 -14.07 -31.31
C SER A 406 -8.52 -12.91 -30.54
N LEU A 407 -7.66 -13.22 -29.57
CA LEU A 407 -6.86 -12.25 -28.81
C LEU A 407 -5.79 -11.55 -29.69
N PHE A 408 -5.46 -12.13 -30.86
CA PHE A 408 -4.53 -11.53 -31.84
C PHE A 408 -5.11 -10.30 -32.56
N ASN A 409 -6.39 -9.98 -32.40
CA ASN A 409 -7.00 -8.80 -33.01
C ASN A 409 -6.50 -7.45 -32.42
N LEU A 410 -5.60 -7.49 -31.44
CA LEU A 410 -4.85 -6.33 -30.95
C LEU A 410 -3.53 -6.08 -31.72
N SER A 411 -3.15 -6.96 -32.65
CA SER A 411 -1.85 -6.96 -33.38
C SER A 411 -1.64 -5.82 -34.38
N GLY A 412 -2.60 -4.92 -34.56
CA GLY A 412 -2.49 -3.79 -35.49
C GLY A 412 -1.73 -2.57 -34.94
N LYS A 413 -1.43 -2.53 -33.64
CA LYS A 413 -0.78 -1.37 -33.01
C LYS A 413 0.74 -1.50 -33.04
N ARG A 414 1.42 -0.45 -33.47
CA ARG A 414 2.89 -0.32 -33.44
C ARG A 414 3.28 0.90 -32.59
N GLY A 415 4.42 0.82 -31.91
CA GLY A 415 4.98 1.93 -31.12
C GLY A 415 4.90 1.72 -29.61
N THR A 416 4.98 2.81 -28.86
CA THR A 416 5.07 2.84 -27.38
C THR A 416 3.75 3.24 -26.70
N GLY A 417 2.66 3.36 -27.46
CA GLY A 417 1.35 3.75 -26.94
C GLY A 417 0.62 2.65 -26.17
N ASP A 418 -0.55 3.00 -25.63
CA ASP A 418 -1.36 2.09 -24.81
C ASP A 418 -1.93 0.92 -25.64
N LEU A 419 -1.76 -0.29 -25.11
CA LEU A 419 -2.38 -1.49 -25.67
C LEU A 419 -3.91 -1.36 -25.65
N PHE A 420 -4.46 -0.76 -24.59
CA PHE A 420 -5.89 -0.51 -24.40
C PHE A 420 -6.25 0.99 -24.38
N ASP A 421 -6.06 1.69 -25.49
CA ASP A 421 -6.32 3.14 -25.64
C ASP A 421 -7.77 3.61 -25.41
N LYS A 422 -8.75 2.70 -25.35
CA LYS A 422 -10.16 3.02 -25.06
C LYS A 422 -10.59 2.59 -23.66
N LEU A 423 -9.72 1.89 -22.92
CA LEU A 423 -10.00 1.32 -21.62
C LEU A 423 -9.24 2.08 -20.52
N ASP A 424 -9.90 2.21 -19.38
CA ASP A 424 -9.27 2.58 -18.12
C ASP A 424 -9.85 1.68 -17.02
N THR A 425 -9.27 1.71 -15.82
CA THR A 425 -9.71 0.85 -14.72
C THR A 425 -11.11 1.20 -14.22
N ASN A 426 -11.56 2.45 -14.38
CA ASN A 426 -12.90 2.85 -13.99
C ASN A 426 -13.93 2.23 -14.92
N LYS A 427 -13.75 2.34 -16.25
CA LYS A 427 -14.61 1.69 -17.25
C LYS A 427 -14.66 0.19 -17.06
N LEU A 428 -13.51 -0.45 -16.82
CA LEU A 428 -13.45 -1.88 -16.53
C LEU A 428 -14.31 -2.23 -15.30
N ASN A 429 -14.13 -1.53 -14.18
CA ASN A 429 -14.89 -1.82 -12.96
C ASN A 429 -16.37 -1.46 -13.08
N VAL A 430 -16.75 -0.45 -13.88
CA VAL A 430 -18.16 -0.16 -14.18
C VAL A 430 -18.78 -1.34 -14.93
N HIS A 431 -18.12 -1.84 -15.98
CA HIS A 431 -18.60 -3.00 -16.72
C HIS A 431 -18.70 -4.26 -15.85
N LEU A 432 -17.69 -4.52 -15.00
CA LEU A 432 -17.73 -5.67 -14.08
C LEU A 432 -18.90 -5.58 -13.10
N LYS A 433 -19.28 -4.37 -12.63
CA LYS A 433 -20.44 -4.17 -11.76
C LYS A 433 -21.78 -4.48 -12.44
N GLU A 434 -21.86 -4.30 -13.76
CA GLU A 434 -23.04 -4.67 -14.55
C GLU A 434 -23.21 -6.20 -14.61
N LEU A 435 -22.11 -6.94 -14.64
CA LEU A 435 -22.11 -8.40 -14.65
C LEU A 435 -22.42 -9.00 -13.27
N MET A 436 -21.96 -8.34 -12.20
CA MET A 436 -22.19 -8.77 -10.82
C MET A 436 -22.10 -7.57 -9.86
N PRO A 437 -23.14 -7.32 -9.03
CA PRO A 437 -23.13 -6.20 -8.09
C PRO A 437 -21.92 -6.18 -7.15
N GLY A 438 -21.16 -5.08 -7.20
CA GLY A 438 -19.96 -4.89 -6.38
C GLY A 438 -18.71 -5.63 -6.88
N LEU A 439 -18.75 -6.26 -8.06
CA LEU A 439 -17.59 -6.89 -8.65
C LEU A 439 -16.55 -5.85 -9.08
N THR A 440 -15.27 -6.16 -8.84
CA THR A 440 -14.13 -5.38 -9.31
C THR A 440 -13.03 -6.31 -9.78
N ALA A 441 -12.07 -5.79 -10.55
CA ALA A 441 -10.93 -6.57 -11.05
C ALA A 441 -10.12 -7.25 -9.91
N LYS A 442 -10.13 -6.69 -8.70
CA LYS A 442 -9.41 -7.25 -7.54
C LYS A 442 -10.03 -8.57 -7.03
N VAL A 443 -11.34 -8.77 -7.25
CA VAL A 443 -12.08 -9.95 -6.76
C VAL A 443 -11.60 -11.22 -7.49
N PHE A 444 -11.32 -11.15 -8.79
CA PHE A 444 -10.81 -12.28 -9.58
C PHE A 444 -9.54 -12.90 -8.97
N ARG A 445 -8.58 -12.07 -8.56
CA ARG A 445 -7.33 -12.56 -7.94
C ARG A 445 -7.58 -13.27 -6.61
N THR A 446 -8.54 -12.78 -5.82
CA THR A 446 -8.93 -13.41 -4.56
C THR A 446 -9.63 -14.74 -4.83
N SER A 447 -10.55 -14.77 -5.80
CA SER A 447 -11.28 -15.97 -6.22
C SER A 447 -10.33 -17.05 -6.75
N ASN A 448 -9.47 -16.73 -7.71
CA ASN A 448 -8.54 -17.68 -8.31
C ASN A 448 -7.60 -18.29 -7.29
N ALA A 449 -6.96 -17.46 -6.45
CA ALA A 449 -6.07 -17.97 -5.41
C ALA A 449 -6.80 -18.91 -4.43
N SER A 450 -8.03 -18.56 -4.05
CA SER A 450 -8.81 -19.37 -3.09
C SER A 450 -9.29 -20.68 -3.70
N ILE A 451 -9.80 -20.66 -4.93
CA ILE A 451 -10.30 -21.85 -5.64
C ILE A 451 -9.14 -22.80 -5.98
N THR A 452 -8.01 -22.28 -6.48
CA THR A 452 -6.84 -23.12 -6.78
C THR A 452 -6.34 -23.84 -5.53
N LEU A 453 -6.26 -23.15 -4.39
CA LEU A 453 -5.87 -23.78 -3.13
C LEU A 453 -6.89 -24.85 -2.69
N ASP A 454 -8.18 -24.54 -2.76
CA ASP A 454 -9.27 -25.47 -2.41
C ASP A 454 -9.25 -26.74 -3.27
N GLU A 455 -9.01 -26.60 -4.59
CA GLU A 455 -8.86 -27.72 -5.51
C GLU A 455 -7.60 -28.57 -5.22
N MET A 456 -6.46 -27.93 -4.96
CA MET A 456 -5.21 -28.61 -4.60
C MET A 456 -5.32 -29.39 -3.29
N VAL A 457 -5.96 -28.82 -2.26
CA VAL A 457 -6.16 -29.50 -0.98
C VAL A 457 -7.10 -30.68 -1.14
N ARG A 458 -8.17 -30.55 -1.92
CA ARG A 458 -9.08 -31.68 -2.20
C ARG A 458 -8.36 -32.79 -2.96
N SER A 459 -7.64 -32.48 -4.03
CA SER A 459 -6.99 -33.50 -4.85
C SER A 459 -5.94 -34.30 -4.08
N GLN A 460 -5.20 -33.67 -3.17
CA GLN A 460 -4.22 -34.36 -2.32
C GLN A 460 -4.86 -35.25 -1.24
N ASN A 461 -6.02 -34.87 -0.70
CA ASN A 461 -6.73 -35.68 0.30
C ASN A 461 -7.42 -36.94 -0.25
N PHE A 462 -7.57 -37.06 -1.58
CA PHE A 462 -8.11 -38.27 -2.23
C PHE A 462 -7.02 -39.26 -2.68
N SER A 463 -5.75 -38.93 -2.48
CA SER A 463 -4.59 -39.76 -2.83
C SER A 463 -3.90 -40.42 -1.63
N GLY A 464 -4.56 -40.44 -0.46
CA GLY A 464 -4.05 -41.02 0.79
C GLY A 464 -4.88 -42.18 1.31
#